data_AF-V5C886-F1
#
_entry.id   AF-V5C886-F1
#
_cell.length_a   1.000
_cell.length_b   1.000
_cell.length_c   1.000
_cell.angle_alpha   90.00
_cell.angle_beta   90.00
_cell.angle_gamma   90.00
#
_symmetry.space_group_name_H-M   'P 1'
#
loop_
_entity.id
_entity.type
_entity.pdbx_description
1 polymer ?
#
loop_
_entity_poly.entity_id
_entity_poly.type
_entity_poly.pdbx_seq_one_letter_code
_entity_poly.pdbx_strand_id
1 'polypeptide(L)'
;MYTKFPLLTRTCLLRHLLGLIIVGLAGAGMAAPAEKPMAELVISTNKGSELQLEVRQIPMAEVLKAITAKTQVPIHFSVLPDGLVTATCVGSTLKQVLECLLERRADLVVRYPHIPDKSESKGQLAEAWVLGSRQDGTACSLTGNTLPEQSQQVSDTTAKPNPSDTLLKMAKSNNAAGRAEAIGALLAAGTKDDPKIQEMLEDAVHDEDANVRAQALSTLTHWSNDTESISVALSEAIHDGSADVRLMAVDGITDDVDLLQQAVNDSDEVVRTTAITKLESLMKQAAQ
;
A
#
# COMPACT_ATOMS: atom_id res chain seq x y z
N MET A 1 53.61 -31.48 9.56
CA MET A 1 53.79 -32.79 10.24
C MET A 1 52.63 -32.94 11.22
N TYR A 2 51.78 -33.95 11.02
CA TYR A 2 50.86 -34.67 11.95
C TYR A 2 50.49 -34.01 13.30
N THR A 3 49.25 -33.98 13.82
CA THR A 3 48.11 -34.92 13.71
C THR A 3 46.82 -34.32 14.32
N LYS A 4 45.68 -34.79 13.78
CA LYS A 4 44.31 -34.86 14.35
C LYS A 4 44.19 -35.05 15.87
N PHE A 5 43.17 -34.45 16.48
CA PHE A 5 42.46 -34.96 17.67
C PHE A 5 40.92 -34.83 17.49
N PRO A 6 40.10 -35.69 18.13
CA PRO A 6 38.76 -36.03 17.68
C PRO A 6 37.60 -35.53 18.58
N LEU A 7 36.40 -35.77 18.03
CA LEU A 7 35.05 -35.74 18.58
C LEU A 7 34.91 -36.13 20.07
N LEU A 8 34.09 -35.36 20.80
CA LEU A 8 33.43 -35.79 22.03
C LEU A 8 31.91 -35.54 21.94
N THR A 9 31.19 -36.60 21.60
CA THR A 9 29.78 -36.79 21.95
C THR A 9 29.68 -37.16 23.43
N ARG A 10 28.85 -36.45 24.20
CA ARG A 10 28.43 -36.88 25.54
C ARG A 10 26.96 -37.30 25.53
N THR A 11 26.78 -38.59 25.75
CA THR A 11 25.57 -39.31 26.13
C THR A 11 25.07 -38.86 27.49
N CYS A 12 23.75 -38.83 27.70
CA CYS A 12 23.15 -38.88 29.03
C CYS A 12 21.99 -39.88 29.08
N LEU A 13 22.33 -41.04 29.62
CA LEU A 13 21.56 -41.98 30.44
C LEU A 13 20.05 -42.21 30.21
N LEU A 14 19.82 -43.43 29.73
CA LEU A 14 18.69 -44.33 29.96
C LEU A 14 18.44 -44.56 31.47
N ARG A 15 17.19 -44.43 31.92
CA ARG A 15 16.70 -45.06 33.15
C ARG A 15 15.32 -45.66 32.90
N HIS A 16 15.22 -46.97 33.08
CA HIS A 16 14.07 -47.81 32.76
C HIS A 16 13.09 -47.92 33.95
N LEU A 17 11.80 -48.02 33.58
CA LEU A 17 10.75 -48.92 34.10
C LEU A 17 9.94 -48.59 35.39
N LEU A 18 8.62 -48.55 35.11
CA LEU A 18 7.49 -49.16 35.83
C LEU A 18 6.68 -48.29 36.81
N GLY A 19 5.40 -48.10 36.48
CA GLY A 19 4.39 -47.52 37.38
C GLY A 19 3.10 -47.12 36.67
N LEU A 20 2.34 -48.10 36.17
CA LEU A 20 0.98 -47.91 35.68
C LEU A 20 0.05 -47.61 36.87
N ILE A 21 -0.50 -46.39 36.96
CA ILE A 21 -1.74 -46.12 37.69
C ILE A 21 -2.61 -45.23 36.81
N ILE A 22 -3.60 -45.87 36.19
CA ILE A 22 -4.71 -45.22 35.51
C ILE A 22 -5.74 -44.91 36.60
N VAL A 23 -5.93 -43.63 36.91
CA VAL A 23 -7.17 -43.14 37.53
C VAL A 23 -7.61 -41.95 36.69
N GLY A 24 -8.68 -42.18 35.92
CA GLY A 24 -9.30 -41.16 35.10
C GLY A 24 -9.96 -40.10 35.96
N LEU A 25 -9.64 -38.84 35.66
CA LEU A 25 -10.55 -37.73 35.86
C LEU A 25 -10.66 -37.03 34.51
N ALA A 26 -11.86 -37.09 33.94
CA ALA A 26 -12.24 -36.38 32.74
C ALA A 26 -12.17 -34.87 32.98
N GLY A 27 -11.02 -34.27 32.67
CA GLY A 27 -10.94 -32.84 32.38
C GLY A 27 -11.49 -32.64 30.98
N ALA A 28 -12.73 -32.16 30.90
CA ALA A 28 -13.33 -31.70 29.66
C ALA A 28 -12.39 -30.67 29.04
N GLY A 29 -11.74 -31.05 27.93
CA GLY A 29 -11.15 -30.08 27.02
C GLY A 29 -12.28 -29.20 26.49
N MET A 30 -12.45 -28.03 27.08
CA MET A 30 -13.13 -26.93 26.42
C MET A 30 -12.24 -26.53 25.24
N ALA A 31 -12.42 -27.22 24.11
CA ALA A 31 -12.09 -26.65 22.83
C ALA A 31 -12.93 -25.37 22.73
N ALA A 32 -12.28 -24.21 22.74
CA ALA A 32 -12.92 -22.96 22.37
C ALA A 32 -13.63 -23.21 21.02
N PRO A 33 -14.90 -22.79 20.85
CA PRO A 33 -15.58 -22.97 19.58
C PRO A 33 -14.72 -22.31 18.50
N ALA A 34 -14.47 -23.03 17.41
CA ALA A 34 -13.83 -22.46 16.23
C ALA A 34 -14.66 -21.24 15.81
N GLU A 35 -14.14 -20.04 16.04
CA GLU A 35 -14.83 -18.80 15.69
C GLU A 35 -15.03 -18.79 14.17
N LYS A 36 -16.27 -18.57 13.75
CA LYS A 36 -16.64 -18.59 12.33
C LYS A 36 -15.98 -17.40 11.63
N PRO A 37 -15.37 -17.58 10.44
CA PRO A 37 -14.79 -16.46 9.70
C PRO A 37 -15.87 -15.43 9.38
N MET A 38 -15.59 -14.17 9.71
CA MET A 38 -16.53 -13.05 9.56
C MET A 38 -15.76 -11.78 9.21
N ALA A 39 -16.22 -11.07 8.19
CA ALA A 39 -15.82 -9.70 7.88
C ALA A 39 -17.08 -8.87 7.92
N GLU A 40 -17.18 -7.99 8.92
CA GLU A 40 -18.30 -7.08 9.08
C GLU A 40 -17.77 -5.65 9.06
N LEU A 41 -18.25 -4.87 8.09
CA LEU A 41 -18.02 -3.44 8.02
C LEU A 41 -19.31 -2.73 8.42
N VAL A 42 -19.29 -2.09 9.58
CA VAL A 42 -20.38 -1.27 10.10
C VAL A 42 -20.05 0.19 9.80
N ILE A 43 -20.99 0.88 9.15
CA ILE A 43 -20.90 2.32 8.88
C ILE A 43 -21.81 3.00 9.90
N SER A 44 -21.22 3.67 10.91
CA SER A 44 -21.98 4.42 11.90
C SER A 44 -22.47 5.73 11.27
N THR A 45 -23.79 5.95 11.19
CA THR A 45 -24.38 7.16 10.56
C THR A 45 -24.58 8.33 11.53
N ASN A 46 -23.84 8.37 12.64
CA ASN A 46 -23.90 9.47 13.61
C ASN A 46 -22.89 10.58 13.24
N LYS A 47 -23.11 11.82 13.75
CA LYS A 47 -22.23 12.96 13.48
C LYS A 47 -20.75 12.60 13.74
N GLY A 48 -19.96 12.57 12.67
CA GLY A 48 -18.58 12.07 12.66
C GLY A 48 -18.47 10.62 12.17
N SER A 49 -19.19 10.24 11.09
CA SER A 49 -19.37 8.88 10.56
C SER A 49 -18.16 7.98 10.71
N GLU A 50 -18.13 7.21 11.79
CA GLU A 50 -17.02 6.32 12.10
C GLU A 50 -17.23 4.98 11.38
N LEU A 51 -16.29 4.61 10.53
CA LEU A 51 -16.23 3.31 9.89
C LEU A 51 -15.56 2.34 10.86
N GLN A 52 -16.25 1.24 11.17
CA GLN A 52 -15.73 0.16 11.99
C GLN A 52 -15.69 -1.13 11.19
N LEU A 53 -14.49 -1.62 10.91
CA LEU A 53 -14.23 -2.89 10.25
C LEU A 53 -13.80 -3.92 11.29
N GLU A 54 -14.53 -5.02 11.39
CA GLU A 54 -14.15 -6.19 12.17
C GLU A 54 -13.91 -7.38 11.24
N VAL A 55 -12.72 -7.96 11.31
CA VAL A 55 -12.31 -9.10 10.48
C VAL A 55 -11.80 -10.21 11.40
N ARG A 56 -12.26 -11.44 11.16
CA ARG A 56 -11.82 -12.63 11.89
C ARG A 56 -11.47 -13.74 10.93
N GLN A 57 -10.19 -14.11 10.88
CA GLN A 57 -9.68 -15.27 10.16
C GLN A 57 -10.07 -15.32 8.67
N ILE A 58 -9.95 -14.19 7.93
CA ILE A 58 -10.31 -14.11 6.51
C ILE A 58 -9.08 -13.77 5.65
N PRO A 59 -8.90 -14.40 4.47
CA PRO A 59 -7.84 -14.03 3.54
C PRO A 59 -7.91 -12.55 3.14
N MET A 60 -6.79 -11.84 3.11
CA MET A 60 -6.74 -10.38 2.84
C MET A 60 -7.54 -10.00 1.58
N ALA A 61 -7.42 -10.76 0.50
CA ALA A 61 -8.15 -10.52 -0.75
C ALA A 61 -9.68 -10.51 -0.56
N GLU A 62 -10.21 -11.40 0.27
CA GLU A 62 -11.65 -11.47 0.54
C GLU A 62 -12.12 -10.33 1.44
N VAL A 63 -11.28 -9.86 2.36
CA VAL A 63 -11.56 -8.64 3.13
C VAL A 63 -11.68 -7.42 2.22
N LEU A 64 -10.70 -7.21 1.32
CA LEU A 64 -10.70 -6.08 0.40
C LEU A 64 -11.90 -6.12 -0.56
N LYS A 65 -12.27 -7.32 -1.06
CA LYS A 65 -13.51 -7.50 -1.85
C LYS A 65 -14.77 -7.16 -1.05
N ALA A 66 -14.85 -7.57 0.21
CA ALA A 66 -16.00 -7.27 1.07
C ALA A 66 -16.13 -5.76 1.33
N ILE A 67 -15.01 -5.05 1.52
CA ILE A 67 -14.98 -3.59 1.63
C ILE A 67 -15.49 -2.97 0.34
N THR A 68 -14.95 -3.35 -0.83
CA THR A 68 -15.41 -2.86 -2.15
C THR A 68 -16.92 -3.06 -2.33
N ALA A 69 -17.43 -4.25 -1.96
CA ALA A 69 -18.86 -4.55 -2.08
C ALA A 69 -19.73 -3.66 -1.18
N LYS A 70 -19.21 -3.25 -0.02
CA LYS A 70 -19.95 -2.44 0.96
C LYS A 70 -19.84 -0.93 0.70
N THR A 71 -18.69 -0.46 0.27
CA THR A 71 -18.39 0.97 0.09
C THR A 71 -18.60 1.44 -1.36
N GLN A 72 -18.67 0.50 -2.31
CA GLN A 72 -18.67 0.76 -3.76
C GLN A 72 -17.42 1.48 -4.27
N VAL A 73 -16.37 1.57 -3.45
CA VAL A 73 -15.07 2.11 -3.85
C VAL A 73 -14.24 0.98 -4.44
N PRO A 74 -13.81 1.05 -5.71
CA PRO A 74 -12.92 0.06 -6.30
C PRO A 74 -11.60 -0.02 -5.53
N ILE A 75 -11.27 -1.23 -5.07
CA ILE A 75 -9.96 -1.53 -4.46
C ILE A 75 -9.26 -2.54 -5.36
N HIS A 76 -8.21 -2.08 -6.03
CA HIS A 76 -7.31 -2.89 -6.82
C HIS A 76 -6.19 -3.43 -5.94
N PHE A 77 -5.68 -4.61 -6.24
CA PHE A 77 -4.55 -5.18 -5.50
C PHE A 77 -3.74 -6.12 -6.38
N SER A 78 -2.44 -6.19 -6.10
CA SER A 78 -1.50 -7.08 -6.79
C SER A 78 -1.24 -8.34 -5.95
N VAL A 79 0.03 -8.67 -5.69
CA VAL A 79 0.41 -9.76 -4.78
C VAL A 79 0.05 -9.34 -3.37
N LEU A 80 -0.79 -10.10 -2.67
CA LEU A 80 -1.12 -9.85 -1.27
C LEU A 80 -0.36 -10.83 -0.36
N PRO A 81 -0.07 -10.46 0.90
CA PRO A 81 0.52 -11.38 1.86
C PRO A 81 -0.38 -12.62 2.06
N ASP A 82 0.23 -13.81 2.01
CA ASP A 82 -0.45 -15.05 2.34
C ASP A 82 -0.77 -15.11 3.84
N GLY A 83 -2.00 -15.45 4.20
CA GLY A 83 -2.42 -15.57 5.59
C GLY A 83 -3.84 -15.09 5.86
N LEU A 84 -4.33 -15.41 7.05
CA LEU A 84 -5.64 -14.98 7.53
C LEU A 84 -5.51 -13.68 8.32
N VAL A 85 -6.35 -12.72 8.01
CA VAL A 85 -6.42 -11.44 8.68
C VAL A 85 -7.39 -11.54 9.86
N THR A 86 -6.96 -11.04 11.01
CA THR A 86 -7.83 -10.72 12.15
C THR A 86 -7.50 -9.30 12.58
N ALA A 87 -8.48 -8.40 12.50
CA ALA A 87 -8.27 -6.97 12.75
C ALA A 87 -9.57 -6.30 13.21
N THR A 88 -9.42 -5.24 14.00
CA THR A 88 -10.50 -4.31 14.33
C THR A 88 -10.00 -2.91 14.00
N CYS A 89 -10.53 -2.32 12.94
CA CYS A 89 -10.10 -1.03 12.43
C CYS A 89 -11.21 0.00 12.55
N VAL A 90 -10.85 1.17 13.07
CA VAL A 90 -11.77 2.27 13.31
C VAL A 90 -11.16 3.53 12.70
N GLY A 91 -11.95 4.26 11.90
CA GLY A 91 -11.50 5.49 11.25
C GLY A 91 -12.66 6.34 10.75
N SER A 92 -12.41 7.64 10.60
CA SER A 92 -13.39 8.58 10.03
C SER A 92 -13.40 8.56 8.50
N THR A 93 -12.41 7.92 7.86
CA THR A 93 -12.34 7.76 6.39
C THR A 93 -12.02 6.32 6.00
N LEU A 94 -12.37 5.96 4.75
CA LEU A 94 -12.04 4.65 4.21
C LEU A 94 -10.53 4.45 4.08
N LYS A 95 -9.76 5.51 3.77
CA LYS A 95 -8.29 5.46 3.75
C LYS A 95 -7.73 5.01 5.10
N GLN A 96 -8.20 5.60 6.21
CA GLN A 96 -7.74 5.23 7.55
C GLN A 96 -8.06 3.78 7.91
N VAL A 97 -9.25 3.29 7.54
CA VAL A 97 -9.61 1.88 7.74
C VAL A 97 -8.71 0.95 6.93
N LEU A 98 -8.39 1.32 5.68
CA LEU A 98 -7.47 0.56 4.83
C LEU A 98 -6.03 0.61 5.37
N GLU A 99 -5.52 1.77 5.78
CA GLU A 99 -4.20 1.91 6.41
C GLU A 99 -4.08 1.06 7.67
N CYS A 100 -5.12 1.08 8.52
CA CYS A 100 -5.21 0.21 9.68
C CYS A 100 -5.24 -1.26 9.28
N LEU A 101 -6.03 -1.67 8.28
CA LEU A 101 -6.10 -3.08 7.89
C LEU A 101 -4.76 -3.62 7.39
N LEU A 102 -4.01 -2.77 6.68
CA LEU A 102 -2.76 -3.17 6.05
C LEU A 102 -1.61 -3.20 7.06
N GLU A 103 -1.60 -2.37 8.11
CA GLU A 103 -0.58 -2.33 9.18
C GLU A 103 0.87 -2.41 8.65
N ARG A 104 1.18 -1.69 7.54
CA ARG A 104 2.48 -1.73 6.83
C ARG A 104 2.84 -3.07 6.15
N ARG A 105 1.92 -4.04 6.08
CA ARG A 105 2.10 -5.29 5.30
C ARG A 105 1.96 -5.08 3.79
N ALA A 106 1.42 -3.93 3.41
CA ALA A 106 1.23 -3.52 2.03
C ALA A 106 1.26 -1.99 1.95
N ASP A 107 1.72 -1.49 0.81
CA ASP A 107 1.58 -0.10 0.44
C ASP A 107 0.15 0.18 -0.01
N LEU A 108 -0.34 1.39 0.27
CA LEU A 108 -1.67 1.84 -0.09
C LEU A 108 -1.57 3.13 -0.91
N VAL A 109 -2.20 3.13 -2.07
CA VAL A 109 -2.34 4.31 -2.93
C VAL A 109 -3.81 4.58 -3.16
N VAL A 110 -4.19 5.86 -3.22
CA VAL A 110 -5.58 6.31 -3.18
C VAL A 110 -5.83 7.40 -4.21
N ARG A 111 -7.04 7.43 -4.79
CA ARG A 111 -7.55 8.56 -5.59
C ARG A 111 -8.86 9.05 -4.98
N TYR A 112 -9.04 10.36 -4.96
CA TYR A 112 -10.30 11.01 -4.56
C TYR A 112 -11.05 11.53 -5.80
N PRO A 113 -12.39 11.57 -5.78
CA PRO A 113 -13.18 12.02 -6.90
C PRO A 113 -13.17 13.54 -6.95
N HIS A 114 -12.84 14.07 -8.12
CA HIS A 114 -13.00 15.48 -8.40
C HIS A 114 -14.50 15.82 -8.53
N ILE A 115 -15.06 16.44 -7.49
CA ILE A 115 -16.43 16.98 -7.52
C ILE A 115 -16.35 18.48 -7.78
N PRO A 116 -16.66 18.96 -9.00
CA PRO A 116 -16.85 20.38 -9.23
C PRO A 116 -18.16 20.78 -8.54
N ASP A 117 -18.02 21.48 -7.42
CA ASP A 117 -19.05 22.18 -6.63
C ASP A 117 -20.00 21.35 -5.73
N LYS A 118 -20.02 21.74 -4.46
CA LYS A 118 -21.07 21.58 -3.41
C LYS A 118 -21.94 20.31 -3.37
N SER A 119 -21.37 19.12 -3.56
CA SER A 119 -21.98 17.87 -3.10
C SER A 119 -21.31 17.41 -1.80
N GLU A 120 -22.11 16.89 -0.86
CA GLU A 120 -21.73 16.45 0.51
C GLU A 120 -20.71 15.30 0.58
N SER A 121 -20.08 14.95 -0.55
CA SER A 121 -19.11 13.86 -0.70
C SER A 121 -17.66 14.34 -0.73
N LYS A 122 -17.34 15.42 0.00
CA LYS A 122 -15.95 15.87 0.22
C LYS A 122 -15.20 14.83 1.05
N GLY A 123 -14.07 14.33 0.54
CA GLY A 123 -13.22 13.34 1.23
C GLY A 123 -13.65 11.87 1.06
N GLN A 124 -14.63 11.58 0.19
CA GLN A 124 -14.98 10.20 -0.15
C GLN A 124 -13.92 9.62 -1.09
N LEU A 125 -13.33 8.47 -0.75
CA LEU A 125 -12.34 7.80 -1.59
C LEU A 125 -12.99 7.33 -2.91
N ALA A 126 -12.38 7.64 -4.07
CA ALA A 126 -12.89 7.22 -5.38
C ALA A 126 -12.39 5.83 -5.78
N GLU A 127 -11.12 5.54 -5.51
CA GLU A 127 -10.50 4.24 -5.76
C GLU A 127 -9.22 4.09 -4.92
N ALA A 128 -8.79 2.85 -4.71
CA ALA A 128 -7.55 2.53 -3.99
C ALA A 128 -6.79 1.38 -4.64
N TRP A 129 -5.48 1.34 -4.43
CA TRP A 129 -4.58 0.25 -4.81
C TRP A 129 -3.79 -0.24 -3.60
N VAL A 130 -3.82 -1.54 -3.35
CA VAL A 130 -3.06 -2.22 -2.29
C VAL A 130 -1.91 -3.00 -2.92
N LEU A 131 -0.67 -2.67 -2.57
CA LEU A 131 0.54 -3.27 -3.13
C LEU A 131 1.22 -4.12 -2.05
N GLY A 132 1.35 -5.43 -2.23
CA GLY A 132 1.95 -6.27 -1.19
C GLY A 132 3.39 -5.89 -0.88
N SER A 133 3.72 -5.81 0.42
CA SER A 133 5.11 -5.74 0.85
C SER A 133 5.74 -7.13 0.73
N ARG A 134 6.90 -7.21 0.07
CA ARG A 134 7.74 -8.41 0.07
C ARG A 134 8.37 -8.57 1.45
N GLN A 135 7.60 -9.03 2.43
CA GLN A 135 8.14 -9.48 3.71
C GLN A 135 8.04 -11.00 3.78
N ASP A 136 9.03 -11.65 3.20
CA ASP A 136 9.70 -12.78 3.84
C ASP A 136 11.16 -12.77 3.41
N GLY A 137 12.06 -12.63 4.39
CA GLY A 137 13.50 -12.56 4.26
C GLY A 137 14.13 -13.89 3.83
N THR A 138 13.73 -14.43 2.69
CA THR A 138 14.60 -15.33 1.91
C THR A 138 15.18 -14.53 0.77
N ALA A 139 16.42 -14.08 0.97
CA ALA A 139 17.27 -13.66 -0.12
C ALA A 139 17.24 -14.75 -1.20
N CYS A 140 16.72 -14.42 -2.38
CA CYS A 140 16.96 -15.25 -3.56
C CYS A 140 18.46 -15.24 -3.81
N SER A 141 19.15 -16.24 -3.28
CA SER A 141 20.51 -16.60 -3.66
C SER A 141 20.48 -17.06 -5.11
N LEU A 142 20.69 -16.12 -6.03
CA LEU A 142 20.97 -16.44 -7.42
C LEU A 142 22.36 -17.07 -7.50
N THR A 143 22.46 -18.38 -7.23
CA THR A 143 23.54 -19.18 -7.80
C THR A 143 23.19 -19.44 -9.27
N GLY A 144 23.34 -18.40 -10.09
CA GLY A 144 23.32 -18.51 -11.54
C GLY A 144 24.70 -18.92 -12.02
N ASN A 145 24.84 -20.18 -12.43
CA ASN A 145 26.02 -20.63 -13.17
C ASN A 145 26.18 -19.77 -14.43
N THR A 146 27.34 -19.15 -14.56
CA THR A 146 27.82 -18.41 -15.71
C THR A 146 27.98 -19.33 -16.91
N LEU A 147 27.27 -19.04 -18.01
CA LEU A 147 27.70 -19.36 -19.38
C LEU A 147 27.23 -18.22 -20.33
N PRO A 148 27.98 -17.97 -21.41
CA PRO A 148 28.34 -16.61 -21.82
C PRO A 148 27.34 -15.93 -22.74
N GLU A 149 27.38 -14.60 -22.61
CA GLU A 149 26.90 -13.58 -23.51
C GLU A 149 27.30 -13.87 -24.98
N GLN A 150 26.29 -14.09 -25.82
CA GLN A 150 26.39 -13.83 -27.25
C GLN A 150 25.16 -13.01 -27.67
N SER A 151 25.46 -11.74 -27.89
CA SER A 151 24.65 -10.75 -28.55
C SER A 151 24.24 -11.22 -29.95
N GLN A 152 22.94 -11.19 -30.23
CA GLN A 152 22.42 -11.08 -31.58
C GLN A 152 21.02 -10.44 -31.56
N GLN A 153 20.99 -9.17 -31.96
CA GLN A 153 19.79 -8.53 -32.52
C GLN A 153 19.28 -9.38 -33.68
N VAL A 154 18.09 -9.94 -33.55
CA VAL A 154 17.25 -10.29 -34.69
C VAL A 154 15.83 -9.88 -34.34
N SER A 155 15.37 -8.87 -35.08
CA SER A 155 13.98 -8.46 -35.18
C SER A 155 13.11 -9.60 -35.70
N ASP A 156 12.14 -10.05 -34.92
CA ASP A 156 11.00 -10.80 -35.44
C ASP A 156 9.71 -10.46 -34.67
N THR A 157 8.64 -10.36 -35.44
CA THR A 157 7.39 -9.70 -35.13
C THR A 157 6.41 -10.77 -34.68
N THR A 158 6.18 -10.89 -33.37
CA THR A 158 4.94 -11.37 -32.69
C THR A 158 5.18 -11.57 -31.19
N ALA A 159 5.91 -10.65 -30.55
CA ALA A 159 5.97 -10.61 -29.09
C ALA A 159 4.64 -10.07 -28.55
N LYS A 160 3.98 -10.84 -27.67
CA LYS A 160 2.91 -10.33 -26.81
C LYS A 160 3.43 -9.03 -26.16
N PRO A 161 2.73 -7.89 -26.29
CA PRO A 161 3.27 -6.61 -25.82
C PRO A 161 3.60 -6.71 -24.33
N ASN A 162 4.76 -6.21 -23.95
CA ASN A 162 5.13 -6.09 -22.54
C ASN A 162 4.00 -5.34 -21.82
N PRO A 163 3.46 -5.85 -20.70
CA PRO A 163 2.43 -5.17 -19.93
C PRO A 163 2.79 -3.70 -19.64
N SER A 164 4.06 -3.41 -19.31
CA SER A 164 4.52 -2.05 -19.04
C SER A 164 4.49 -1.15 -20.28
N ASP A 165 4.83 -1.67 -21.46
CA ASP A 165 4.76 -0.90 -22.72
C ASP A 165 3.30 -0.58 -23.09
N THR A 166 2.37 -1.47 -22.75
CA THR A 166 0.94 -1.25 -22.98
C THR A 166 0.42 -0.15 -22.06
N LEU A 167 0.79 -0.20 -20.78
CA LEU A 167 0.43 0.82 -19.80
C LEU A 167 1.07 2.17 -20.13
N LEU A 168 2.33 2.22 -20.55
CA LEU A 168 2.98 3.45 -21.01
C LEU A 168 2.25 4.09 -22.20
N LYS A 169 1.72 3.29 -23.15
CA LYS A 169 0.89 3.83 -24.24
C LYS A 169 -0.44 4.38 -23.74
N MET A 170 -1.06 3.71 -22.79
CA MET A 170 -2.32 4.14 -22.19
C MET A 170 -2.16 5.41 -21.35
N ALA A 171 -1.04 5.54 -20.64
CA ALA A 171 -0.64 6.73 -19.89
C ALA A 171 -0.44 7.96 -20.79
N LYS A 172 -0.16 7.76 -22.08
CA LYS A 172 -0.02 8.82 -23.09
C LYS A 172 -1.25 8.96 -24.01
N SER A 173 -2.38 8.37 -23.64
CA SER A 173 -3.59 8.40 -24.46
C SER A 173 -4.39 9.71 -24.29
N ASN A 174 -5.27 10.03 -25.24
CA ASN A 174 -6.14 11.21 -25.14
C ASN A 174 -7.26 11.06 -24.09
N ASN A 175 -7.45 9.87 -23.52
CA ASN A 175 -8.46 9.62 -22.51
C ASN A 175 -7.86 9.82 -21.11
N ALA A 176 -8.23 10.90 -20.42
CA ALA A 176 -7.72 11.22 -19.08
C ALA A 176 -7.94 10.09 -18.05
N ALA A 177 -9.12 9.46 -18.05
CA ALA A 177 -9.39 8.33 -17.16
C ALA A 177 -8.45 7.14 -17.47
N GLY A 178 -8.19 6.89 -18.75
CA GLY A 178 -7.24 5.87 -19.18
C GLY A 178 -5.81 6.22 -18.79
N ARG A 179 -5.42 7.50 -18.88
CA ARG A 179 -4.10 7.95 -18.42
C ARG A 179 -3.92 7.69 -16.93
N ALA A 180 -4.87 8.14 -16.10
CA ALA A 180 -4.82 7.96 -14.65
C ALA A 180 -4.81 6.46 -14.25
N GLU A 181 -5.67 5.64 -14.87
CA GLU A 181 -5.69 4.20 -14.64
C GLU A 181 -4.35 3.54 -14.99
N ALA A 182 -3.74 3.94 -16.11
CA ALA A 182 -2.45 3.41 -16.51
C ALA A 182 -1.33 3.77 -15.53
N ILE A 183 -1.31 5.00 -15.01
CA ILE A 183 -0.35 5.44 -14.00
C ILE A 183 -0.52 4.61 -12.71
N GLY A 184 -1.75 4.44 -12.22
CA GLY A 184 -2.03 3.60 -11.06
C GLY A 184 -1.66 2.12 -11.27
N ALA A 185 -1.84 1.61 -12.49
CA ALA A 185 -1.45 0.24 -12.83
C ALA A 185 0.07 0.07 -12.94
N LEU A 186 0.80 1.07 -13.45
CA LEU A 186 2.27 1.07 -13.46
C LEU A 186 2.79 1.02 -12.03
N LEU A 187 2.23 1.85 -11.15
CA LEU A 187 2.49 1.84 -9.72
C LEU A 187 2.32 0.44 -9.09
N ALA A 188 1.19 -0.23 -9.39
CA ALA A 188 0.93 -1.56 -8.88
C ALA A 188 1.84 -2.67 -9.46
N ALA A 189 2.38 -2.46 -10.67
CA ALA A 189 3.30 -3.39 -11.31
C ALA A 189 4.72 -3.33 -10.72
N GLY A 190 5.05 -2.32 -9.90
CA GLY A 190 6.33 -2.21 -9.21
C GLY A 190 7.50 -1.89 -10.15
N THR A 191 7.24 -1.30 -11.31
CA THR A 191 8.22 -1.00 -12.36
C THR A 191 8.93 0.34 -12.14
N LYS A 192 9.33 0.61 -10.88
CA LYS A 192 9.85 1.91 -10.46
C LYS A 192 11.24 2.26 -11.03
N ASP A 193 12.01 1.27 -11.44
CA ASP A 193 13.39 1.45 -11.92
C ASP A 193 13.47 1.66 -13.46
N ASP A 194 12.33 1.76 -14.16
CA ASP A 194 12.31 2.04 -15.60
C ASP A 194 12.36 3.55 -15.86
N PRO A 195 13.43 4.08 -16.49
CA PRO A 195 13.57 5.51 -16.78
C PRO A 195 12.42 6.09 -17.61
N LYS A 196 11.79 5.28 -18.48
CA LYS A 196 10.65 5.74 -19.29
C LYS A 196 9.42 6.01 -18.45
N ILE A 197 9.27 5.29 -17.34
CA ILE A 197 8.15 5.48 -16.42
C ILE A 197 8.41 6.71 -15.56
N GLN A 198 9.65 6.92 -15.12
CA GLN A 198 10.02 8.14 -14.41
C GLN A 198 9.76 9.39 -15.27
N GLU A 199 10.25 9.42 -16.52
CA GLU A 199 10.01 10.52 -17.47
C GLU A 199 8.50 10.75 -17.69
N MET A 200 7.72 9.66 -17.85
CA MET A 200 6.27 9.78 -18.01
C MET A 200 5.59 10.36 -16.76
N LEU A 201 6.03 10.01 -15.55
CA LEU A 201 5.49 10.55 -14.31
C LEU A 201 5.84 12.03 -14.13
N GLU A 202 7.06 12.43 -14.48
CA GLU A 202 7.51 13.82 -14.50
C GLU A 202 6.67 14.67 -15.48
N ASP A 203 6.31 14.12 -16.64
CA ASP A 203 5.35 14.79 -17.54
C ASP A 203 3.94 14.84 -16.94
N ALA A 204 3.49 13.74 -16.33
CA ALA A 204 2.11 13.56 -15.88
C ALA A 204 1.73 14.42 -14.67
N VAL A 205 2.68 14.89 -13.86
CA VAL A 205 2.39 15.89 -12.80
C VAL A 205 1.98 17.24 -13.36
N HIS A 206 2.19 17.49 -14.66
CA HIS A 206 1.77 18.69 -15.37
C HIS A 206 0.61 18.44 -16.36
N ASP A 207 -0.05 17.28 -16.29
CA ASP A 207 -1.17 16.93 -17.17
C ASP A 207 -2.35 17.92 -17.04
N GLU A 208 -3.12 18.10 -18.12
CA GLU A 208 -4.31 18.96 -18.10
C GLU A 208 -5.39 18.48 -17.12
N ASP A 209 -5.50 17.16 -16.91
CA ASP A 209 -6.51 16.55 -16.06
C ASP A 209 -5.99 16.40 -14.62
N ALA A 210 -6.79 16.89 -13.67
CA ALA A 210 -6.42 16.88 -12.26
C ALA A 210 -6.24 15.48 -11.67
N ASN A 211 -6.98 14.47 -12.15
CA ASN A 211 -6.82 13.10 -11.66
C ASN A 211 -5.50 12.49 -12.12
N VAL A 212 -5.08 12.81 -13.35
CA VAL A 212 -3.78 12.38 -13.87
C VAL A 212 -2.65 13.00 -13.06
N ARG A 213 -2.71 14.32 -12.79
CA ARG A 213 -1.73 15.01 -11.93
C ARG A 213 -1.69 14.43 -10.51
N ALA A 214 -2.84 14.23 -9.88
CA ALA A 214 -2.95 13.66 -8.54
C ALA A 214 -2.35 12.25 -8.47
N GLN A 215 -2.66 11.40 -9.45
CA GLN A 215 -2.15 10.04 -9.52
C GLN A 215 -0.65 9.99 -9.78
N ALA A 216 -0.14 10.86 -10.65
CA ALA A 216 1.29 10.99 -10.93
C ALA A 216 2.06 11.43 -9.68
N LEU A 217 1.56 12.46 -8.99
CA LEU A 217 2.18 12.98 -7.77
C LEU A 217 2.21 11.91 -6.66
N SER A 218 1.10 11.22 -6.43
CA SER A 218 1.04 10.11 -5.48
C SER A 218 2.06 9.03 -5.84
N THR A 219 2.14 8.64 -7.11
CA THR A 219 3.10 7.64 -7.59
C THR A 219 4.55 8.08 -7.37
N LEU A 220 4.90 9.32 -7.71
CA LEU A 220 6.25 9.86 -7.51
C LEU A 220 6.66 9.86 -6.04
N THR A 221 5.78 10.31 -5.15
CA THR A 221 6.06 10.33 -3.70
C THR A 221 6.24 8.93 -3.11
N HIS A 222 5.62 7.91 -3.70
CA HIS A 222 5.73 6.53 -3.25
C HIS A 222 6.98 5.80 -3.77
N TRP A 223 7.49 6.21 -4.92
CA TRP A 223 8.50 5.45 -5.66
C TRP A 223 9.89 6.09 -5.71
N SER A 224 9.92 7.42 -5.80
CA SER A 224 11.16 8.12 -6.09
C SER A 224 12.00 8.28 -4.82
N ASN A 225 13.28 7.98 -4.94
CA ASN A 225 14.29 8.32 -3.93
C ASN A 225 14.92 9.71 -4.20
N ASP A 226 14.54 10.36 -5.29
CA ASP A 226 14.97 11.72 -5.62
C ASP A 226 14.12 12.72 -4.84
N THR A 227 14.56 12.99 -3.62
CA THR A 227 13.89 13.90 -2.69
C THR A 227 13.83 15.34 -3.21
N GLU A 228 14.78 15.76 -4.04
CA GLU A 228 14.83 17.13 -4.56
C GLU A 228 13.75 17.34 -5.63
N SER A 229 13.68 16.45 -6.62
CA SER A 229 12.63 16.49 -7.66
C SER A 229 11.22 16.38 -7.06
N ILE A 230 11.04 15.48 -6.09
CA ILE A 230 9.76 15.34 -5.37
C ILE A 230 9.42 16.63 -4.62
N SER A 231 10.38 17.24 -3.91
CA SER A 231 10.15 18.49 -3.17
C SER A 231 9.67 19.63 -4.09
N VAL A 232 10.27 19.77 -5.28
CA VAL A 232 9.84 20.76 -6.27
C VAL A 232 8.41 20.46 -6.73
N ALA A 233 8.11 19.23 -7.12
CA ALA A 233 6.77 18.83 -7.57
C ALA A 233 5.70 19.06 -6.48
N LEU A 234 6.01 18.74 -5.22
CA LEU A 234 5.12 18.98 -4.08
C LEU A 234 4.88 20.47 -3.84
N SER A 235 5.94 21.28 -3.88
CA SER A 235 5.87 22.73 -3.69
C SER A 235 5.00 23.41 -4.76
N GLU A 236 5.08 22.95 -6.01
CA GLU A 236 4.19 23.43 -7.06
C GLU A 236 2.75 22.94 -6.85
N ALA A 237 2.59 21.66 -6.51
CA ALA A 237 1.27 21.02 -6.40
C ALA A 237 0.43 21.52 -5.23
N ILE A 238 1.02 22.08 -4.16
CA ILE A 238 0.24 22.74 -3.09
C ILE A 238 -0.47 24.03 -3.56
N HIS A 239 -0.18 24.51 -4.77
CA HIS A 239 -0.84 25.64 -5.39
C HIS A 239 -1.74 25.25 -6.59
N ASP A 240 -1.95 23.95 -6.82
CA ASP A 240 -2.78 23.46 -7.92
C ASP A 240 -4.22 23.96 -7.84
N GLY A 241 -4.86 24.20 -8.99
CA GLY A 241 -6.26 24.62 -9.05
C GLY A 241 -7.24 23.58 -8.49
N SER A 242 -6.89 22.30 -8.51
CA SER A 242 -7.67 21.19 -7.97
C SER A 242 -7.35 20.93 -6.50
N ALA A 243 -8.38 20.85 -5.66
CA ALA A 243 -8.22 20.48 -4.25
C ALA A 243 -7.67 19.06 -4.08
N ASP A 244 -7.96 18.13 -5.00
CA ASP A 244 -7.48 16.75 -4.91
C ASP A 244 -5.97 16.66 -5.16
N VAL A 245 -5.44 17.47 -6.08
CA VAL A 245 -3.99 17.55 -6.33
C VAL A 245 -3.29 18.17 -5.14
N ARG A 246 -3.84 19.27 -4.59
CA ARG A 246 -3.31 19.89 -3.36
C ARG A 246 -3.35 18.93 -2.18
N LEU A 247 -4.40 18.12 -2.04
CA LEU A 247 -4.50 17.09 -1.01
C LEU A 247 -3.43 16.01 -1.19
N MET A 248 -3.19 15.52 -2.41
CA MET A 248 -2.10 14.58 -2.69
C MET A 248 -0.73 15.19 -2.37
N ALA A 249 -0.52 16.47 -2.69
CA ALA A 249 0.71 17.17 -2.34
C ALA A 249 0.91 17.20 -0.82
N VAL A 250 -0.12 17.60 -0.08
CA VAL A 250 -0.07 17.60 1.39
C VAL A 250 0.17 16.19 1.95
N ASP A 251 -0.45 15.14 1.41
CA ASP A 251 -0.24 13.75 1.82
C ASP A 251 1.18 13.26 1.49
N GLY A 252 1.80 13.77 0.42
CA GLY A 252 3.18 13.47 0.03
C GLY A 252 4.27 14.17 0.84
N ILE A 253 3.99 15.30 1.50
CA ILE A 253 5.01 16.05 2.27
C ILE A 253 5.44 15.28 3.53
N THR A 254 6.68 14.83 3.62
CA THR A 254 7.15 14.02 4.77
C THR A 254 7.57 14.86 5.96
N ASP A 255 8.33 15.92 5.74
CA ASP A 255 9.08 16.63 6.78
C ASP A 255 9.21 18.14 6.52
N ASP A 256 8.64 18.64 5.42
CA ASP A 256 8.63 20.06 5.09
C ASP A 256 7.54 20.81 5.89
N VAL A 257 7.96 21.33 7.04
CA VAL A 257 7.11 22.10 7.95
C VAL A 257 6.60 23.38 7.30
N ASP A 258 7.39 24.03 6.44
CA ASP A 258 7.02 25.30 5.83
C ASP A 258 5.92 25.12 4.77
N LEU A 259 6.02 24.07 3.94
CA LEU A 259 4.96 23.72 3.00
C LEU A 259 3.67 23.30 3.71
N LEU A 260 3.77 22.52 4.79
CA LEU A 260 2.59 22.15 5.57
C LEU A 260 1.95 23.37 6.23
N GLN A 261 2.72 24.33 6.76
CA GLN A 261 2.18 25.57 7.32
C GLN A 261 1.43 26.41 6.28
N GLN A 262 1.89 26.44 5.04
CA GLN A 262 1.15 27.07 3.94
C GLN A 262 -0.20 26.39 3.73
N ALA A 263 -0.21 25.05 3.68
CA ALA A 263 -1.41 24.26 3.44
C ALA A 263 -2.46 24.33 4.57
N VAL A 264 -2.09 24.72 5.80
CA VAL A 264 -3.05 24.98 6.89
C VAL A 264 -4.04 26.10 6.53
N ASN A 265 -3.67 27.01 5.63
CA ASN A 265 -4.53 28.10 5.17
C ASN A 265 -5.23 27.80 3.83
N ASP A 266 -5.24 26.55 3.36
CA ASP A 266 -5.88 26.17 2.09
C ASP A 266 -7.37 26.55 2.06
N SER A 267 -7.91 26.84 0.88
CA SER A 267 -9.34 27.09 0.70
C SER A 267 -10.23 25.87 0.98
N ASP A 268 -9.73 24.65 0.73
CA ASP A 268 -10.44 23.40 0.95
C ASP A 268 -10.21 22.85 2.37
N GLU A 269 -11.29 22.44 3.02
CA GLU A 269 -11.27 21.96 4.40
C GLU A 269 -10.49 20.66 4.59
N VAL A 270 -10.55 19.73 3.62
CA VAL A 270 -9.85 18.44 3.71
C VAL A 270 -8.35 18.66 3.58
N VAL A 271 -7.93 19.57 2.69
CA VAL A 271 -6.52 19.95 2.55
C VAL A 271 -6.01 20.58 3.85
N ARG A 272 -6.72 21.56 4.41
CA ARG A 272 -6.34 22.21 5.69
C ARG A 272 -6.22 21.21 6.84
N THR A 273 -7.22 20.37 7.02
CA THR A 273 -7.28 19.42 8.14
C THR A 273 -6.21 18.34 8.03
N THR A 274 -5.90 17.88 6.82
CA THR A 274 -4.77 16.97 6.56
C THR A 274 -3.43 17.63 6.92
N ALA A 275 -3.22 18.89 6.50
CA ALA A 275 -2.00 19.63 6.81
C ALA A 275 -1.79 19.82 8.31
N ILE A 276 -2.84 20.22 9.05
CA ILE A 276 -2.82 20.35 10.51
C ILE A 276 -2.43 19.01 11.16
N THR A 277 -3.07 17.92 10.76
CA THR A 277 -2.83 16.59 11.31
C THR A 277 -1.37 16.15 11.12
N LYS A 278 -0.80 16.41 9.93
CA LYS A 278 0.59 16.07 9.64
C LYS A 278 1.57 16.92 10.44
N LEU A 279 1.33 18.23 10.57
CA LEU A 279 2.13 19.11 11.43
C LEU A 279 2.13 18.64 12.88
N GLU A 280 0.96 18.33 13.43
CA GLU A 280 0.86 17.82 14.80
C GLU A 280 1.65 16.51 14.99
N SER A 281 1.60 15.62 14.01
CA SER A 281 2.38 14.38 14.02
C SER A 281 3.89 14.67 14.05
N LEU A 282 4.37 15.57 13.20
CA LEU A 282 5.79 15.96 13.15
C LEU A 282 6.26 16.61 14.46
N MET A 283 5.43 17.50 15.04
CA MET A 283 5.73 18.12 16.32
C MET A 283 5.77 17.09 17.47
N LYS A 284 4.86 16.11 17.47
CA LYS A 284 4.86 15.02 18.45
C LYS A 284 6.09 14.14 18.33
N GLN A 285 6.54 13.85 17.11
CA GLN A 285 7.76 13.07 16.86
C GLN A 285 9.02 13.82 17.29
N ALA A 286 9.10 15.13 17.03
CA ALA A 286 10.24 15.95 17.45
C ALA A 286 10.34 16.13 18.98
N ALA A 287 9.26 15.87 19.72
CA ALA A 287 9.20 15.96 21.18
C ALA A 287 9.54 14.65 21.91
N GLN A 288 9.76 13.54 21.20
CA GLN A 288 10.12 12.22 21.73
C GLN A 288 11.62 11.95 21.60
#